data_AF-A0A919DCQ9-F1
#
_entry.id   AF-A0A919DCQ9-F1
#
_cell.length_a   1.000
_cell.length_b   1.000
_cell.length_c   1.000
_cell.angle_alpha   90.00
_cell.angle_beta   90.00
_cell.angle_gamma   90.00
#
_symmetry.space_group_name_H-M   'P 1'
#
loop_
_entity.id
_entity.type
_entity.pdbx_description
1 polymer ?
#
loop_
_entity_poly.entity_id
_entity_poly.type
_entity_poly.pdbx_seq_one_letter_code
_entity_poly.pdbx_strand_id
1 'polypeptide(L)'
;MTRQHRWRPASWITWAAAAAAGITLVGGASIVISGWLISGVEAVNGDHDVAEKRSSLGDYFGGVSAVFSGIALLLLVATLLFQQRELQLQRRELALQRAELGATHDELRRSAEADMRALHVQLTQMAMEDPSLAHVWNDYPDTPSPVLRQNLFANLTFSHYVLAFSWGSYTEAELLIHAKNLLGSTAFRRYWDAARARKAELSPDSPEGRVFQLFEQALAERRGGATPPRA
;
A
#
# COMPACT_ATOMS: atom_id res chain seq x y z
N MET A 1 -0.17 -12.73 24.49
CA MET A 1 1.10 -13.50 24.63
C MET A 1 1.97 -13.26 23.42
N THR A 2 2.85 -12.25 23.46
CA THR A 2 3.74 -11.84 22.36
C THR A 2 5.11 -12.47 22.54
N ARG A 3 5.46 -13.45 21.69
CA ARG A 3 6.83 -14.01 21.58
C ARG A 3 7.76 -12.94 20.99
N GLN A 4 8.51 -12.24 21.84
CA GLN A 4 9.66 -11.47 21.38
C GLN A 4 10.78 -12.44 20.99
N HIS A 5 10.99 -12.61 19.68
CA HIS A 5 12.15 -13.30 19.15
C HIS A 5 13.38 -12.40 19.36
N ARG A 6 14.05 -12.55 20.51
CA ARG A 6 15.37 -11.94 20.78
C ARG A 6 16.36 -12.47 19.74
N TRP A 7 16.53 -11.72 18.66
CA TRP A 7 17.69 -11.83 17.77
C TRP A 7 18.94 -11.70 18.64
N ARG A 8 19.69 -12.78 18.79
CA ARG A 8 20.90 -12.80 19.61
C ARG A 8 21.99 -11.99 18.89
N PRO A 9 22.45 -10.85 19.43
CA PRO A 9 23.61 -10.13 18.89
C PRO A 9 24.95 -10.86 19.16
N ALA A 10 24.92 -12.12 19.62
CA ALA A 10 26.11 -12.84 20.04
C ALA A 10 26.98 -13.34 18.87
N SER A 11 26.41 -13.52 17.67
CA SER A 11 27.16 -14.05 16.52
C SER A 11 28.11 -13.02 15.91
N TRP A 12 27.72 -11.75 15.83
CA TRP A 12 28.58 -10.72 15.20
C TRP A 12 29.84 -10.45 16.02
N ILE A 13 29.76 -10.52 17.35
CA ILE A 13 30.91 -10.32 18.25
C ILE A 13 31.92 -11.46 18.11
N THR A 14 31.45 -12.71 18.03
CA THR A 14 32.34 -13.87 17.83
C THR A 14 33.03 -13.83 16.47
N TRP A 15 32.31 -13.42 15.41
CA TRP A 15 32.90 -13.25 14.08
C TRP A 15 33.87 -12.07 14.01
N ALA A 16 33.55 -10.95 14.68
CA ALA A 16 34.45 -9.79 14.76
C ALA A 16 35.74 -10.11 15.53
N ALA A 17 35.64 -10.84 16.64
CA ALA A 17 36.80 -11.28 17.41
C ALA A 17 37.69 -12.26 16.63
N ALA A 18 37.08 -13.21 15.91
CA ALA A 18 37.82 -14.14 15.06
C ALA A 18 38.52 -13.42 13.90
N ALA A 19 37.86 -12.44 13.26
CA ALA A 19 38.46 -11.64 12.21
C ALA A 19 39.62 -10.77 12.72
N ALA A 20 39.45 -10.12 13.88
CA ALA A 20 40.49 -9.31 14.50
C ALA A 20 41.72 -10.14 14.89
N ALA A 21 41.51 -11.33 15.45
CA ALA A 21 42.59 -12.27 15.78
C ALA A 21 43.32 -12.76 14.52
N GLY A 22 42.60 -13.00 13.42
CA GLY A 22 43.21 -13.33 12.13
C GLY A 22 44.10 -12.22 11.59
N ILE A 23 43.65 -10.96 11.67
CA ILE A 23 44.41 -9.80 11.19
C ILE A 23 45.68 -9.58 12.02
N THR A 24 45.60 -9.67 13.36
CA THR A 24 46.77 -9.49 14.22
C THR A 24 47.79 -10.61 14.07
N LEU A 25 47.35 -11.84 13.87
CA LEU A 25 48.27 -12.97 13.68
C LEU A 25 49.00 -12.87 12.33
N VAL A 26 48.29 -12.54 11.26
CA VAL A 26 48.91 -12.33 9.93
C VAL A 26 49.83 -11.10 9.94
N GLY A 27 49.41 -9.99 10.55
CA GLY A 27 50.22 -8.79 10.67
C GLY A 27 51.49 -9.02 11.50
N GLY A 28 51.38 -9.72 12.63
CA GLY A 28 52.52 -10.07 13.48
C GLY A 28 53.50 -11.00 12.78
N ALA A 29 53.00 -12.03 12.10
CA ALA A 29 53.84 -12.93 11.30
C ALA A 29 54.57 -12.18 10.17
N SER A 30 53.90 -11.25 9.49
CA SER A 30 54.50 -10.45 8.42
C SER A 30 55.64 -9.55 8.93
N ILE A 31 55.49 -8.93 10.11
CA ILE A 31 56.54 -8.11 10.73
C ILE A 31 57.75 -8.95 11.12
N VAL A 32 57.54 -10.12 11.73
CA VAL A 32 58.62 -11.01 12.14
C VAL A 32 59.39 -11.54 10.92
N ILE A 33 58.66 -11.94 9.88
CA ILE A 33 59.27 -12.42 8.63
C ILE A 33 60.03 -11.29 7.93
N SER A 34 59.48 -10.07 7.90
CA SER A 34 60.14 -8.89 7.32
C SER A 34 61.42 -8.51 8.08
N GLY A 35 61.38 -8.51 9.42
CA GLY A 35 62.56 -8.27 10.24
C GLY A 35 63.63 -9.35 10.08
N TRP A 36 63.24 -10.61 9.97
CA TRP A 36 64.15 -11.72 9.67
C TRP A 36 64.78 -11.59 8.28
N LEU A 37 64.03 -11.12 7.29
CA LEU A 37 64.52 -10.83 5.93
C LEU A 37 65.53 -9.68 5.90
N ILE A 38 65.21 -8.56 6.57
CA ILE A 38 66.07 -7.36 6.61
C ILE A 38 67.40 -7.68 7.31
N SER A 39 67.34 -8.29 8.49
CA SER A 39 68.54 -8.71 9.24
C SER A 39 69.37 -9.75 8.46
N GLY A 40 68.73 -10.63 7.70
CA GLY A 40 69.38 -11.56 6.80
C GLY A 40 70.06 -10.90 5.60
N VAL A 41 69.55 -9.77 5.09
CA VAL A 41 70.13 -9.00 3.98
C VAL A 41 71.31 -8.14 4.48
N GLU A 42 71.17 -7.48 5.63
CA GLU A 42 72.25 -6.69 6.24
C GLU A 42 73.46 -7.55 6.63
N ALA A 43 73.24 -8.78 7.09
CA ALA A 43 74.32 -9.70 7.48
C ALA A 43 75.11 -10.31 6.31
N VAL A 44 74.62 -10.21 5.06
CA VAL A 44 75.12 -10.99 3.91
C VAL A 44 75.44 -10.10 2.69
N ASN A 45 75.50 -8.78 2.85
CA ASN A 45 75.78 -7.83 1.76
C ASN A 45 77.25 -7.89 1.23
N GLY A 46 77.87 -9.07 1.17
CA GLY A 46 79.26 -9.30 0.78
C GLY A 46 79.56 -10.50 -0.14
N ASP A 47 78.60 -11.37 -0.54
CA ASP A 47 78.92 -12.47 -1.47
C ASP A 47 77.76 -12.92 -2.39
N HIS A 48 78.07 -13.14 -3.68
CA HIS A 48 77.10 -13.35 -4.76
C HIS A 48 76.41 -14.73 -4.75
N ASP A 49 77.07 -15.76 -4.19
CA ASP A 49 76.61 -17.16 -4.21
C ASP A 49 75.44 -17.43 -3.22
N VAL A 50 75.30 -16.56 -2.19
CA VAL A 50 74.19 -16.62 -1.21
C VAL A 50 72.91 -15.95 -1.74
N ALA A 51 73.04 -14.99 -2.67
CA ALA A 51 71.91 -14.34 -3.32
C ALA A 51 71.16 -15.32 -4.24
N GLU A 52 71.88 -16.18 -4.96
CA GLU A 52 71.29 -17.13 -5.91
C GLU A 52 70.49 -18.25 -5.20
N LYS A 53 71.01 -18.77 -4.08
CA LYS A 53 70.27 -19.72 -3.21
C LYS A 53 69.04 -19.13 -2.52
N ARG A 54 69.00 -17.81 -2.30
CA ARG A 54 67.81 -17.12 -1.75
C ARG A 54 66.79 -16.74 -2.83
N SER A 55 67.22 -16.53 -4.08
CA SER A 55 66.31 -16.33 -5.21
C SER A 55 65.39 -17.54 -5.42
N SER A 56 65.91 -18.76 -5.30
CA SER A 56 65.10 -19.99 -5.44
C SER A 56 64.06 -20.14 -4.33
N LEU A 57 64.36 -19.71 -3.09
CA LEU A 57 63.38 -19.64 -2.01
C LEU A 57 62.28 -18.61 -2.32
N GLY A 58 62.65 -17.45 -2.87
CA GLY A 58 61.70 -16.43 -3.34
C GLY A 58 60.72 -16.94 -4.40
N ASP A 59 61.19 -17.76 -5.34
CA ASP A 59 60.35 -18.35 -6.39
C ASP A 59 59.28 -19.32 -5.84
N TYR A 60 59.60 -20.10 -4.80
CA TYR A 60 58.59 -20.94 -4.13
C TYR A 60 57.52 -20.11 -3.42
N PHE A 61 57.91 -18.99 -2.79
CA PHE A 61 56.94 -18.08 -2.16
C PHE A 61 56.08 -17.36 -3.20
N GLY A 62 56.61 -17.03 -4.38
CA GLY A 62 55.85 -16.46 -5.49
C GLY A 62 54.75 -17.40 -5.99
N GLY A 63 55.08 -18.68 -6.21
CA GLY A 63 54.11 -19.70 -6.62
C GLY A 63 53.02 -19.94 -5.57
N VAL A 64 53.39 -20.05 -4.29
CA VAL A 64 52.44 -20.23 -3.18
C VAL A 64 51.53 -19.00 -3.02
N SER A 65 52.08 -17.79 -3.10
CA SER A 65 51.32 -16.53 -2.98
C SER A 65 50.28 -16.35 -4.10
N ALA A 66 50.62 -16.77 -5.33
CA ALA A 66 49.69 -16.73 -6.46
C ALA A 66 48.48 -17.66 -6.23
N VAL A 67 48.70 -18.86 -5.69
CA VAL A 67 47.61 -19.80 -5.34
C VAL A 67 46.70 -19.23 -4.26
N PHE A 68 47.27 -18.67 -3.18
CA PHE A 68 46.47 -18.04 -2.12
C PHE A 68 45.65 -16.86 -2.63
N SER A 69 46.23 -16.04 -3.50
CA SER A 69 45.54 -14.90 -4.13
C SER A 69 44.40 -15.36 -5.05
N GLY A 70 44.59 -16.44 -5.81
CA GLY A 70 43.54 -17.06 -6.61
C GLY A 70 42.37 -17.57 -5.77
N ILE A 71 42.65 -18.26 -4.65
CA ILE A 71 41.62 -18.75 -3.73
C ILE A 71 40.89 -17.58 -3.06
N ALA A 72 41.61 -16.56 -2.58
CA ALA A 72 41.00 -15.38 -1.97
C ALA A 72 40.05 -14.67 -2.95
N LEU A 73 40.46 -14.54 -4.22
CA LEU A 73 39.61 -13.97 -5.27
C LEU A 73 38.36 -14.83 -5.51
N LEU A 74 38.49 -16.16 -5.57
CA LEU A 74 37.35 -17.07 -5.72
C LEU A 74 36.36 -16.95 -4.55
N LEU A 75 36.86 -16.87 -3.32
CA LEU A 75 36.03 -16.67 -2.13
C LEU A 75 35.31 -15.31 -2.14
N LEU A 76 35.99 -14.25 -2.58
CA LEU A 76 35.39 -12.92 -2.73
C LEU A 76 34.27 -12.94 -3.78
N VAL A 77 34.52 -13.52 -4.95
CA VAL A 77 33.53 -13.66 -6.02
C VAL A 77 32.33 -14.48 -5.54
N ALA A 78 32.56 -15.61 -4.86
CA ALA A 78 31.50 -16.42 -4.29
C ALA A 78 30.66 -15.61 -3.28
N THR A 79 31.33 -14.86 -2.39
CA THR A 79 30.66 -14.00 -1.40
C THR A 79 29.81 -12.92 -2.07
N LEU A 80 30.31 -12.25 -3.11
CA LEU A 80 29.56 -11.25 -3.86
C LEU A 80 28.33 -11.85 -4.55
N LEU A 81 28.44 -13.06 -5.11
CA LEU A 81 27.29 -13.74 -5.71
C LEU A 81 26.23 -14.09 -4.66
N PHE A 82 26.63 -14.56 -3.47
CA PHE A 82 25.69 -14.79 -2.36
C PHE A 82 25.04 -13.48 -1.90
N GLN A 83 25.81 -12.40 -1.75
CA GLN A 83 25.29 -11.09 -1.37
C GLN A 83 24.29 -10.53 -2.40
N GLN A 84 24.57 -10.69 -3.70
CA GLN A 84 23.63 -10.27 -4.75
C GLN A 84 22.32 -11.06 -4.70
N ARG A 85 22.38 -12.37 -4.47
CA ARG A 85 21.17 -13.20 -4.30
C ARG A 85 20.35 -12.78 -3.09
N GLU A 86 21.00 -12.54 -1.95
CA GLU A 86 20.34 -12.07 -0.73
C GLU A 86 19.64 -10.72 -0.95
N LEU A 87 20.32 -9.76 -1.58
CA LEU A 87 19.72 -8.46 -1.91
C LEU A 87 18.52 -8.59 -2.87
N GLN A 88 18.59 -9.52 -3.83
CA GLN A 88 17.46 -9.79 -4.72
C GLN A 88 16.26 -10.37 -3.96
N LEU A 89 16.49 -11.30 -3.04
CA LEU A 89 15.44 -11.87 -2.20
C LEU A 89 14.82 -10.80 -1.29
N GLN A 90 15.64 -9.96 -0.65
CA GLN A 90 15.17 -8.84 0.18
C GLN A 90 14.33 -7.84 -0.62
N ARG A 91 14.73 -7.49 -1.85
CA ARG A 91 13.93 -6.62 -2.73
C ARG A 91 12.59 -7.24 -3.09
N ARG A 92 12.55 -8.56 -3.35
CA ARG A 92 11.31 -9.28 -3.64
C ARG A 92 10.38 -9.28 -2.44
N GLU A 93 10.90 -9.58 -1.25
CA GLU A 93 10.15 -9.55 0.00
C GLU A 93 9.53 -8.16 0.26
N LEU A 94 10.32 -7.09 0.11
CA LEU A 94 9.81 -5.72 0.25
C LEU A 94 8.74 -5.37 -0.79
N ALA A 95 8.86 -5.88 -2.02
CA ALA A 95 7.85 -5.67 -3.05
C ALA A 95 6.53 -6.37 -2.69
N LEU A 96 6.60 -7.61 -2.19
CA LEU A 96 5.43 -8.36 -1.72
C LEU A 96 4.78 -7.68 -0.52
N GLN A 97 5.56 -7.25 0.47
CA GLN A 97 5.05 -6.53 1.64
C GLN A 97 4.35 -5.22 1.25
N ARG A 98 4.91 -4.46 0.30
CA ARG A 98 4.25 -3.24 -0.21
C ARG A 98 2.93 -3.55 -0.92
N ALA A 99 2.88 -4.63 -1.70
CA ALA A 99 1.65 -5.05 -2.37
C ALA A 99 0.58 -5.47 -1.35
N GLU A 100 0.96 -6.21 -0.30
CA GLU A 100 0.06 -6.62 0.78
C GLU A 100 -0.44 -5.42 1.60
N LEU A 101 0.43 -4.46 1.91
CA LEU A 101 0.04 -3.20 2.55
C LEU A 101 -0.95 -2.40 1.68
N GLY A 102 -0.71 -2.34 0.36
CA GLY A 102 -1.63 -1.72 -0.59
C GLY A 102 -3.00 -2.37 -0.56
N ALA A 103 -3.06 -3.70 -0.68
CA ALA A 103 -4.31 -4.45 -0.61
C ALA A 103 -5.01 -4.28 0.75
N THR A 104 -4.26 -4.25 1.85
CA THR A 104 -4.79 -4.01 3.20
C THR A 104 -5.37 -2.60 3.33
N HIS A 105 -4.70 -1.58 2.80
CA HIS A 105 -5.20 -0.21 2.79
C HIS A 105 -6.49 -0.08 1.97
N ASP A 106 -6.57 -0.75 0.83
CA ASP A 106 -7.77 -0.77 0.00
C ASP A 106 -8.95 -1.48 0.69
N GLU A 107 -8.69 -2.58 1.41
CA GLU A 107 -9.70 -3.26 2.23
C GLU A 107 -10.15 -2.38 3.40
N LEU A 108 -9.23 -1.75 4.13
CA LEU A 108 -9.55 -0.82 5.21
C LEU A 108 -10.40 0.36 4.72
N ARG A 109 -10.07 0.91 3.55
CA ARG A 109 -10.86 1.98 2.94
C ARG A 109 -12.28 1.49 2.61
N ARG A 110 -12.42 0.31 2.00
CA ARG A 110 -13.76 -0.27 1.71
C ARG A 110 -14.56 -0.53 2.98
N SER A 111 -13.93 -1.03 4.04
CA SER A 111 -14.55 -1.21 5.36
C SER A 111 -15.00 0.12 5.95
N ALA A 112 -14.15 1.14 5.97
CA ALA A 112 -14.48 2.45 6.50
C ALA A 112 -15.65 3.11 5.72
N GLU A 113 -15.68 2.95 4.39
CA GLU A 113 -16.81 3.40 3.58
C GLU A 113 -18.11 2.62 3.93
N ALA A 114 -18.04 1.32 4.19
CA ALA A 114 -19.20 0.52 4.62
C ALA A 114 -19.69 0.93 6.01
N ASP A 115 -18.78 1.19 6.94
CA ASP A 115 -19.10 1.66 8.30
C ASP A 115 -19.78 3.04 8.27
N MET A 116 -19.28 3.97 7.45
CA MET A 116 -19.93 5.28 7.26
C MET A 116 -21.35 5.14 6.70
N ARG A 117 -21.61 4.18 5.80
CA ARG A 117 -22.95 3.90 5.27
C ARG A 117 -23.87 3.32 6.34
N ALA A 118 -23.38 2.37 7.13
CA ALA A 118 -24.13 1.81 8.25
C ALA A 118 -24.49 2.90 9.27
N LEU A 119 -23.56 3.80 9.56
CA LEU A 119 -23.79 4.97 10.41
C LEU A 119 -24.85 5.91 9.81
N HIS A 120 -24.81 6.19 8.49
CA HIS A 120 -25.82 7.02 7.85
C HIS A 120 -27.23 6.43 7.94
N VAL A 121 -27.36 5.11 7.74
CA VAL A 121 -28.63 4.39 7.94
C VAL A 121 -29.10 4.51 9.39
N GLN A 122 -28.20 4.30 10.35
CA GLN A 122 -28.52 4.38 11.78
C GLN A 122 -28.95 5.79 12.19
N LEU A 123 -28.24 6.84 11.76
CA LEU A 123 -28.60 8.23 12.02
C LEU A 123 -29.97 8.57 11.44
N THR A 124 -30.24 8.12 10.21
CA THR A 124 -31.53 8.32 9.56
C THR A 124 -32.65 7.60 10.33
N GLN A 125 -32.40 6.37 10.78
CA GLN A 125 -33.35 5.61 11.59
C GLN A 125 -33.64 6.32 12.93
N MET A 126 -32.62 6.80 13.64
CA MET A 126 -32.80 7.56 14.87
C MET A 126 -33.63 8.83 14.63
N ALA A 127 -33.37 9.56 13.55
CA ALA A 127 -34.16 10.74 13.17
C ALA A 127 -35.62 10.39 12.78
N MET A 128 -35.86 9.18 12.26
CA MET A 128 -37.21 8.69 11.94
C MET A 128 -37.97 8.20 13.19
N GLU A 129 -37.27 7.75 14.23
CA GLU A 129 -37.85 7.27 15.48
C GLU A 129 -38.15 8.43 16.45
N ASP A 130 -37.26 9.42 16.53
CA ASP A 130 -37.40 10.60 17.37
C ASP A 130 -37.50 11.89 16.53
N PRO A 131 -38.71 12.47 16.39
CA PRO A 131 -38.91 13.72 15.65
C PRO A 131 -38.07 14.89 16.16
N SER A 132 -37.67 14.90 17.45
CA SER A 132 -36.86 15.97 18.01
C SER A 132 -35.44 15.99 17.43
N LEU A 133 -34.87 14.81 17.14
CA LEU A 133 -33.54 14.68 16.52
C LEU A 133 -33.55 15.15 15.06
N ALA A 134 -34.68 14.98 14.37
CA ALA A 134 -34.81 15.41 12.98
C ALA A 134 -34.69 16.94 12.82
N HIS A 135 -34.92 17.72 13.89
CA HIS A 135 -34.69 19.18 13.88
C HIS A 135 -33.22 19.58 13.80
N VAL A 136 -32.26 18.69 14.06
CA VAL A 136 -30.83 18.96 13.82
C VAL A 136 -30.49 18.74 12.35
N TRP A 137 -31.05 17.68 11.75
CA TRP A 137 -30.94 17.39 10.32
C TRP A 137 -32.04 18.12 9.53
N ASN A 138 -32.06 19.45 9.64
CA ASN A 138 -33.22 20.25 9.26
C ASN A 138 -33.27 20.66 7.78
N ASP A 139 -33.26 19.67 6.88
CA ASP A 139 -33.44 19.92 5.44
C ASP A 139 -34.87 20.36 5.07
N TYR A 140 -35.82 20.24 6.02
CA TYR A 140 -37.27 20.37 5.83
C TYR A 140 -38.00 21.00 7.06
N PRO A 141 -37.73 22.28 7.41
CA PRO A 141 -38.14 22.91 8.67
C PRO A 141 -39.64 22.89 9.00
N ASP A 142 -40.52 22.92 8.00
CA ASP A 142 -41.96 23.03 8.20
C ASP A 142 -42.73 21.75 7.84
N THR A 143 -42.00 20.62 7.73
CA THR A 143 -42.60 19.37 7.26
C THR A 143 -43.18 18.55 8.40
N PRO A 144 -44.47 18.15 8.34
CA PRO A 144 -45.07 17.28 9.35
C PRO A 144 -44.29 15.97 9.51
N SER A 145 -44.14 15.48 10.75
CA SER A 145 -43.33 14.29 11.07
C SER A 145 -43.57 13.07 10.14
N PRO A 146 -44.81 12.67 9.78
CA PRO A 146 -45.03 11.56 8.84
C PRO A 146 -44.43 11.80 7.46
N VAL A 147 -44.50 13.03 6.97
CA VAL A 147 -43.96 13.45 5.67
C VAL A 147 -42.43 13.56 5.74
N LEU A 148 -41.90 14.04 6.86
CA LEU A 148 -40.47 14.13 7.10
C LEU A 148 -39.81 12.74 7.04
N ARG A 149 -40.41 11.74 7.69
CA ARG A 149 -39.94 10.35 7.61
C ARG A 149 -39.94 9.81 6.19
N GLN A 150 -40.97 10.13 5.39
CA GLN A 150 -40.98 9.77 3.97
C GLN A 150 -39.86 10.45 3.18
N ASN A 151 -39.57 11.72 3.45
CA ASN A 151 -38.47 12.45 2.80
C ASN A 151 -37.10 11.89 3.19
N LEU A 152 -36.90 11.54 4.47
CA LEU A 152 -35.68 10.89 4.96
C LEU A 152 -35.47 9.53 4.29
N PHE A 153 -36.52 8.71 4.22
CA PHE A 153 -36.48 7.43 3.51
C PHE A 153 -36.23 7.59 2.00
N ALA A 154 -36.86 8.60 1.38
CA ALA A 154 -36.65 8.93 -0.02
C ALA A 154 -35.20 9.35 -0.31
N ASN A 155 -34.60 10.17 0.56
CA ASN A 155 -33.18 10.52 0.48
C ASN A 155 -32.29 9.28 0.62
N LEU A 156 -32.57 8.41 1.60
CA LEU A 156 -31.81 7.17 1.78
C LEU A 156 -31.91 6.25 0.56
N THR A 157 -33.09 6.15 -0.06
CA THR A 157 -33.32 5.37 -1.28
C THR A 157 -32.57 5.97 -2.47
N PHE A 158 -32.56 7.30 -2.61
CA PHE A 158 -31.77 7.98 -3.64
C PHE A 158 -30.27 7.73 -3.44
N SER A 159 -29.76 7.91 -2.21
CA SER A 159 -28.36 7.63 -1.87
C SER A 159 -27.95 6.18 -2.13
N HIS A 160 -28.87 5.22 -1.89
CA HIS A 160 -28.67 3.82 -2.26
C HIS A 160 -28.44 3.64 -3.76
N TYR A 161 -29.21 4.33 -4.60
CA TYR A 161 -29.03 4.29 -6.06
C TYR A 161 -27.74 4.97 -6.53
N VAL A 162 -27.36 6.09 -5.92
CA VAL A 162 -26.06 6.73 -6.15
C VAL A 162 -24.93 5.76 -5.88
N LEU A 163 -25.01 5.04 -4.75
CA LEU A 163 -24.02 4.06 -4.36
C LEU A 163 -23.95 2.88 -5.34
N ALA A 164 -25.09 2.25 -5.62
CA ALA A 164 -25.17 1.12 -6.53
C ALA A 164 -24.66 1.47 -7.94
N PHE A 165 -24.94 2.68 -8.41
CA PHE A 165 -24.39 3.19 -9.66
C PHE A 165 -22.87 3.42 -9.59
N SER A 166 -22.36 4.00 -8.50
CA SER A 166 -20.92 4.26 -8.31
C SER A 166 -20.07 2.99 -8.29
N TRP A 167 -20.65 1.86 -7.90
CA TRP A 167 -20.01 0.54 -7.90
C TRP A 167 -20.17 -0.24 -9.21
N GLY A 168 -20.89 0.32 -10.18
CA GLY A 168 -21.18 -0.35 -11.44
C GLY A 168 -22.21 -1.48 -11.32
N SER A 169 -22.96 -1.54 -10.22
CA SER A 169 -24.05 -2.52 -10.05
C SER A 169 -25.25 -2.22 -10.96
N TYR A 170 -25.39 -0.96 -11.39
CA TYR A 170 -26.40 -0.53 -12.35
C TYR A 170 -25.77 0.24 -13.50
N THR A 171 -26.19 -0.08 -14.71
CA THR A 171 -26.00 0.76 -15.89
C THR A 171 -26.92 1.98 -15.84
N GLU A 172 -26.62 3.00 -16.64
CA GLU A 172 -27.49 4.19 -16.76
C GLU A 172 -28.92 3.83 -17.20
N ALA A 173 -29.07 2.86 -18.10
CA ALA A 173 -30.36 2.39 -18.60
C ALA A 173 -31.19 1.70 -17.49
N GLU A 174 -30.57 0.84 -16.69
CA GLU A 174 -31.23 0.20 -15.54
C GLU A 174 -31.62 1.23 -14.47
N LEU A 175 -30.73 2.18 -14.21
CA LEU A 175 -30.97 3.24 -13.24
C LEU A 175 -32.15 4.14 -13.67
N LEU A 176 -32.30 4.40 -14.98
CA LEU A 176 -33.45 5.12 -15.52
C LEU A 176 -34.77 4.38 -15.26
N ILE A 177 -34.79 3.04 -15.34
CA ILE A 177 -35.97 2.22 -15.00
C ILE A 177 -36.30 2.38 -13.51
N HIS A 178 -35.30 2.28 -12.63
CA HIS A 178 -35.48 2.48 -11.20
C HIS A 178 -35.99 3.90 -10.86
N ALA A 179 -35.42 4.92 -11.51
CA ALA A 179 -35.85 6.30 -11.37
C ALA A 179 -37.33 6.48 -11.77
N LYS A 180 -37.74 5.93 -12.93
CA LYS A 180 -39.15 5.95 -13.40
C LYS A 180 -40.10 5.30 -12.40
N ASN A 181 -39.72 4.15 -11.85
CA ASN A 181 -40.51 3.44 -10.85
C ASN A 181 -40.66 4.27 -9.57
N LEU A 182 -39.56 4.84 -9.06
CA LEU A 182 -39.55 5.62 -7.83
C LEU A 182 -40.32 6.94 -7.98
N LEU A 183 -40.16 7.62 -9.12
CA LEU A 183 -40.94 8.80 -9.51
C LEU A 183 -42.43 8.48 -9.74
N GLY A 184 -42.83 7.20 -9.76
CA GLY A 184 -44.22 6.77 -9.68
C GLY A 184 -44.88 7.08 -8.33
N SER A 185 -44.11 7.13 -7.25
CA SER A 185 -44.59 7.45 -5.90
C SER A 185 -44.85 8.95 -5.72
N THR A 186 -46.05 9.30 -5.24
CA THR A 186 -46.39 10.70 -4.88
C THR A 186 -45.50 11.22 -3.75
N ALA A 187 -45.15 10.36 -2.78
CA ALA A 187 -44.27 10.74 -1.69
C ALA A 187 -42.85 11.08 -2.18
N PHE A 188 -42.32 10.26 -3.09
CA PHE A 188 -40.99 10.50 -3.65
C PHE A 188 -40.97 11.75 -4.54
N ARG A 189 -42.00 12.00 -5.37
CA ARG A 189 -42.07 13.23 -6.18
C ARG A 189 -42.06 14.49 -5.32
N ARG A 190 -42.82 14.50 -4.23
CA ARG A 190 -42.83 15.63 -3.28
C ARG A 190 -41.44 15.86 -2.66
N TYR A 191 -40.75 14.79 -2.27
CA TYR A 191 -39.35 14.87 -1.81
C TYR A 191 -38.44 15.42 -2.93
N TRP A 192 -38.57 14.89 -4.15
CA TRP A 192 -37.76 15.29 -5.29
C TRP A 192 -37.90 16.77 -5.55
N ASP A 193 -39.13 17.29 -5.63
CA ASP A 193 -39.40 18.71 -5.83
C ASP A 193 -38.77 19.59 -4.75
N ALA A 194 -38.73 19.15 -3.49
CA ALA A 194 -38.11 19.87 -2.39
C ALA A 194 -36.56 19.82 -2.40
N ALA A 195 -35.97 18.70 -2.82
CA ALA A 195 -34.52 18.51 -2.80
C ALA A 195 -33.82 18.92 -4.11
N ARG A 196 -34.56 19.01 -5.22
CA ARG A 196 -34.04 19.18 -6.59
C ARG A 196 -33.14 20.40 -6.76
N ALA A 197 -33.51 21.54 -6.19
CA ALA A 197 -32.71 22.77 -6.31
C ALA A 197 -31.30 22.60 -5.72
N ARG A 198 -31.20 22.05 -4.50
CA ARG A 198 -29.90 21.76 -3.85
C ARG A 198 -29.09 20.72 -4.63
N LYS A 199 -29.76 19.67 -5.14
CA LYS A 199 -29.08 18.62 -5.92
C LYS A 199 -28.61 19.09 -7.30
N ALA A 200 -29.25 20.13 -7.86
CA ALA A 200 -28.83 20.73 -9.13
C ALA A 200 -27.49 21.49 -9.03
N GLU A 201 -27.07 21.87 -7.82
CA GLU A 201 -25.77 22.51 -7.57
C GLU A 201 -24.60 21.52 -7.55
N LEU A 202 -24.88 20.20 -7.54
CA LEU A 202 -23.86 19.17 -7.53
C LEU A 202 -23.09 19.11 -8.85
N SER A 203 -21.81 18.75 -8.76
CA SER A 203 -20.98 18.54 -9.95
C SER A 203 -21.59 17.46 -10.86
N PRO A 204 -21.81 17.74 -12.16
CA PRO A 204 -22.28 16.75 -13.15
C PRO A 204 -21.44 15.47 -13.21
N ASP A 205 -20.15 15.58 -12.92
CA ASP A 205 -19.21 14.46 -13.01
C ASP A 205 -19.20 13.58 -11.76
N SER A 206 -19.79 14.05 -10.66
CA SER A 206 -19.92 13.26 -9.45
C SER A 206 -20.92 12.11 -9.63
N PRO A 207 -20.78 10.97 -8.93
CA PRO A 207 -21.77 9.90 -8.97
C PRO A 207 -23.18 10.40 -8.65
N GLU A 208 -23.31 11.30 -7.67
CA GLU A 208 -24.61 11.87 -7.31
C GLU A 208 -25.19 12.77 -8.42
N GLY A 209 -24.36 13.60 -9.05
CA GLY A 209 -24.76 14.45 -10.17
C GLY A 209 -25.21 13.64 -11.39
N ARG A 210 -24.54 12.52 -11.70
CA ARG A 210 -24.97 11.61 -12.77
C ARG A 210 -26.31 10.95 -12.47
N VAL A 211 -26.50 10.42 -11.26
CA VAL A 211 -27.80 9.85 -10.86
C VAL A 211 -28.89 10.92 -10.85
N PHE A 212 -28.58 12.14 -10.40
CA PHE A 212 -29.50 13.27 -10.48
C PHE A 212 -29.96 13.53 -11.91
N GLN A 213 -29.05 13.59 -12.89
CA GLN A 213 -29.40 13.79 -14.30
C GLN A 213 -30.30 12.68 -14.85
N LEU A 214 -30.08 11.42 -14.46
CA LEU A 214 -30.93 10.30 -14.86
C LEU A 214 -32.34 10.40 -14.26
N PHE A 215 -32.45 10.84 -13.01
CA PHE A 215 -33.76 11.13 -12.41
C PHE A 215 -34.47 12.31 -13.09
N GLU A 216 -33.73 13.35 -13.49
CA GLU A 216 -34.27 14.48 -14.25
C GLU A 216 -34.76 14.06 -15.63
N GLN A 217 -34.02 13.19 -16.32
CA GLN A 217 -34.45 12.58 -17.58
C GLN A 217 -35.74 11.77 -17.39
N ALA A 218 -35.78 10.88 -16.38
CA ALA A 218 -36.97 10.09 -16.08
C ALA A 218 -38.20 10.96 -15.77
N LEU A 219 -37.99 12.09 -15.07
CA LEU A 219 -39.06 13.06 -14.77
C LEU A 219 -39.54 13.76 -16.03
N ALA A 220 -38.64 14.16 -16.93
CA ALA A 220 -38.97 14.81 -18.20
C ALA A 220 -39.78 13.87 -19.12
N GLU A 221 -39.35 12.61 -19.27
CA GLU A 221 -40.06 11.60 -20.06
C GLU A 221 -41.47 11.34 -19.52
N ARG A 222 -41.63 11.28 -18.20
CA ARG A 222 -42.95 11.12 -17.56
C ARG A 222 -43.87 12.31 -17.85
N ARG A 223 -43.34 13.54 -17.86
CA ARG A 223 -44.11 14.75 -18.18
C ARG A 223 -44.48 14.81 -19.67
N GLY A 224 -43.58 14.39 -20.56
CA GLY A 224 -43.83 14.33 -22.00
C GLY A 224 -44.83 13.23 -22.43
N GLY A 225 -44.86 12.11 -21.71
CA GLY A 225 -45.81 11.01 -21.95
C GLY A 225 -47.26 11.28 -21.49
N ALA A 226 -47.52 12.36 -20.74
CA ALA A 226 -48.85 12.72 -20.23
C ALA A 226 -49.70 13.50 -21.25
N THR A 227 -49.58 13.21 -22.54
CA THR A 227 -50.49 13.76 -23.56
C THR A 227 -51.74 12.88 -23.61
N PRO A 228 -52.95 13.39 -23.28
CA PRO A 228 -54.16 12.58 -23.39
C PRO A 228 -54.42 12.22 -24.87
N PRO A 229 -55.04 11.06 -25.17
CA PRO A 229 -55.53 10.82 -26.52
C PRO A 229 -56.47 11.95 -26.90
N ARG A 230 -56.16 12.63 -28.02
CA ARG A 230 -57.09 13.57 -28.64
C ARG A 230 -58.35 12.78 -28.99
N ALA A 231 -59.49 13.38 -28.61
CA ALA A 231 -60.85 12.85 -28.74
C ALA A 231 -61.16 12.24 -30.12
#